data_AF-A0A848W7G1-F1
#
_entry.id   AF-A0A848W7G1-F1
#
_cell.length_a   1.000
_cell.length_b   1.000
_cell.length_c   1.000
_cell.angle_alpha   90.00
_cell.angle_beta   90.00
_cell.angle_gamma   90.00
#
_symmetry.space_group_name_H-M   'P 1'
#
loop_
_entity.id
_entity.type
_entity.pdbx_description
1 polymer ?
#
loop_
_entity_poly.entity_id
_entity_poly.type
_entity_poly.pdbx_seq_one_letter_code
_entity_poly.pdbx_strand_id
1 'polypeptide(L)'
;MTQFNSQEAYSDKRELLADETQKRLVGRIAALLAERQYDGQAVAVQQVLLRDVKLPTQIRASIEQKLAAEQEAQRMVFVLQKETQEAERKRIEARGIKDFQNIVREGIDEQLLRWKGIEATERLAESQNTKIVVIGGTDGLPLILNSGK
;
A
#
# COMPACT_ATOMS: atom_id res chain seq x y z
N MET A 1 1.21 -22.19 1.89
CA MET A 1 0.58 -20.85 1.79
C MET A 1 0.30 -20.57 0.33
N THR A 2 -0.82 -21.06 -0.19
CA THR A 2 -1.28 -20.77 -1.55
C THR A 2 -2.26 -19.61 -1.44
N GLN A 3 -1.77 -18.40 -1.73
CA GLN A 3 -2.63 -17.26 -2.01
C GLN A 3 -3.30 -17.54 -3.35
N PHE A 4 -4.45 -18.22 -3.33
CA PHE A 4 -5.32 -18.28 -4.50
C PHE A 4 -5.80 -16.86 -4.76
N ASN A 5 -5.30 -16.29 -5.85
CA ASN A 5 -5.59 -14.96 -6.33
C ASN A 5 -7.11 -14.85 -6.48
N SER A 6 -7.75 -13.91 -5.77
CA SER A 6 -9.21 -13.75 -5.77
C SER A 6 -9.80 -13.57 -7.17
N GLN A 7 -8.97 -13.23 -8.16
CA GLN A 7 -9.34 -13.14 -9.57
C GLN A 7 -9.73 -14.49 -10.20
N GLU A 8 -9.06 -15.60 -9.87
CA GLU A 8 -9.38 -16.94 -10.40
C GLU A 8 -10.72 -17.43 -9.83
N ALA A 9 -10.93 -17.26 -8.53
CA ALA A 9 -12.18 -17.66 -7.87
C ALA A 9 -13.43 -16.90 -8.39
N TYR A 10 -13.28 -15.66 -8.86
CA TYR A 10 -14.38 -14.90 -9.46
C TYR A 10 -14.58 -15.22 -10.94
N SER A 11 -13.52 -15.57 -11.67
CA SER A 11 -13.62 -16.08 -13.05
C SER A 11 -14.36 -17.41 -13.08
N ASP A 12 -13.92 -18.36 -12.24
CA ASP A 12 -14.47 -19.72 -12.18
C ASP A 12 -15.94 -19.70 -11.77
N LYS A 13 -16.29 -18.87 -10.76
CA LYS A 13 -17.70 -18.73 -10.33
C LYS A 13 -18.58 -18.06 -11.38
N ARG A 14 -18.04 -17.14 -12.19
CA ARG A 14 -18.80 -16.54 -13.31
C ARG A 14 -19.05 -17.55 -14.40
N GLU A 15 -18.07 -18.37 -14.73
CA GLU A 15 -18.20 -19.42 -15.74
C GLU A 15 -19.22 -20.49 -15.31
N LEU A 16 -19.15 -20.93 -14.06
CA LEU A 16 -20.13 -21.86 -13.48
C LEU A 16 -21.55 -21.30 -13.47
N LEU A 17 -21.74 -20.03 -13.07
CA LEU A 17 -23.06 -19.38 -13.08
C LEU A 17 -23.60 -19.20 -14.51
N ALA A 18 -22.73 -18.88 -15.47
CA ALA A 18 -23.10 -18.76 -16.88
C ALA A 18 -23.56 -20.12 -17.43
N ASP A 19 -22.84 -21.20 -17.13
CA ASP A 19 -23.20 -22.56 -17.57
C ASP A 19 -24.51 -23.05 -16.93
N GLU A 20 -24.71 -22.83 -15.63
CA GLU A 20 -25.96 -23.21 -14.95
C GLU A 20 -27.17 -22.45 -15.50
N THR A 21 -27.04 -21.14 -15.72
CA THR A 21 -28.12 -20.32 -16.29
C THR A 21 -28.41 -20.70 -17.74
N GLN A 22 -27.38 -21.03 -18.52
CA GLN A 22 -27.50 -21.55 -19.88
C GLN A 22 -28.28 -22.87 -19.93
N LYS A 23 -27.91 -23.86 -19.11
CA LYS A 23 -28.59 -25.16 -19.04
C LYS A 23 -30.07 -25.02 -18.69
N ARG A 24 -30.41 -24.14 -17.73
CA ARG A 24 -31.80 -23.88 -17.34
C ARG A 24 -32.62 -23.20 -18.45
N LEU A 25 -32.05 -22.23 -19.15
CA LEU A 25 -32.74 -21.53 -20.24
C LEU A 25 -32.99 -22.45 -21.43
N VAL A 26 -31.99 -23.22 -21.85
CA VAL A 26 -32.11 -24.18 -22.95
C VAL A 26 -33.17 -25.24 -22.63
N GLY A 27 -33.15 -25.81 -21.41
CA GLY A 27 -34.15 -26.79 -20.99
C GLY A 27 -35.57 -26.23 -21.01
N ARG A 28 -35.75 -24.98 -20.57
CA ARG A 28 -37.05 -24.32 -20.55
C ARG A 28 -37.58 -23.98 -21.95
N ILE A 29 -36.70 -23.58 -22.86
CA ILE A 29 -37.07 -23.33 -24.28
C ILE A 29 -37.40 -24.64 -24.99
N ALA A 30 -36.62 -25.69 -24.78
CA ALA A 30 -36.88 -27.02 -25.35
C ALA A 30 -38.25 -27.57 -24.90
N ALA A 31 -38.60 -27.42 -23.62
CA ALA A 31 -39.91 -27.82 -23.09
C ALA A 31 -41.07 -27.05 -23.74
N LEU A 32 -40.95 -25.71 -23.87
CA LEU A 32 -41.98 -24.87 -24.50
C LEU A 32 -42.19 -25.20 -25.99
N LEU A 33 -41.11 -25.57 -26.70
CA LEU A 33 -41.18 -25.97 -28.11
C LEU A 33 -41.75 -27.38 -28.28
N ALA A 34 -41.57 -28.27 -27.31
CA ALA A 34 -42.18 -29.59 -27.30
C ALA A 34 -43.69 -29.55 -26.99
N GLU A 35 -44.14 -28.64 -26.12
CA GLU A 35 -45.57 -28.43 -25.82
C GLU A 35 -46.33 -27.81 -27.00
N ARG A 36 -45.69 -26.95 -27.80
CA ARG A 36 -46.29 -26.40 -29.02
C ARG A 36 -46.10 -27.38 -30.18
N GLN A 37 -46.85 -28.48 -30.18
CA GLN A 37 -46.99 -29.34 -31.35
C GLN A 37 -47.45 -28.49 -32.56
N TYR A 38 -46.55 -28.30 -33.53
CA TYR A 38 -46.90 -27.69 -34.81
C TYR A 38 -47.71 -28.71 -35.60
N ASP A 39 -49.02 -28.55 -35.56
CA ASP A 39 -49.99 -29.38 -36.27
C ASP A 39 -49.84 -29.12 -37.78
N GLY A 40 -48.97 -29.89 -38.44
CA GLY A 40 -48.87 -29.93 -39.91
C GLY A 40 -47.60 -29.37 -40.56
N GLN A 41 -46.57 -28.95 -39.81
CA GLN A 41 -45.26 -28.60 -40.41
C GLN A 41 -44.10 -29.34 -39.73
N ALA A 42 -43.41 -30.17 -40.52
CA ALA A 42 -42.36 -31.10 -40.12
C ALA A 42 -41.04 -30.41 -39.70
N VAL A 43 -41.03 -29.71 -38.57
CA VAL A 43 -39.82 -29.10 -38.02
C VAL A 43 -39.44 -29.78 -36.71
N ALA A 44 -38.35 -30.56 -36.73
CA ALA A 44 -37.75 -31.18 -35.55
C ALA A 44 -36.63 -30.28 -35.00
N VAL A 45 -36.79 -29.78 -33.77
CA VAL A 45 -35.78 -28.96 -33.09
C VAL A 45 -34.70 -29.88 -32.50
N GLN A 46 -33.49 -29.86 -33.08
CA GLN A 46 -32.37 -30.71 -32.61
C GLN A 46 -31.56 -30.09 -31.47
N GLN A 47 -31.34 -28.77 -31.50
CA GLN A 47 -30.54 -28.07 -30.50
C GLN A 47 -30.91 -26.58 -30.41
N VAL A 48 -30.96 -26.04 -29.19
CA VAL A 48 -31.14 -24.61 -28.94
C VAL A 48 -29.80 -24.02 -28.52
N LEU A 49 -29.24 -23.13 -29.34
CA LEU A 49 -27.98 -22.42 -29.08
C LEU A 49 -28.29 -20.98 -28.67
N LEU A 50 -27.82 -20.56 -27.49
CA LEU A 50 -27.92 -19.17 -27.03
C LEU A 50 -26.79 -18.36 -27.67
N ARG A 51 -27.15 -17.35 -28.47
CA ARG A 51 -26.18 -16.49 -29.17
C ARG A 51 -25.78 -15.25 -28.37
N ASP A 52 -26.76 -14.57 -27.76
CA ASP A 52 -26.54 -13.34 -26.98
C ASP A 52 -27.47 -13.29 -25.76
N VAL A 53 -26.89 -13.11 -24.57
CA VAL A 53 -27.65 -12.87 -23.32
C VAL A 53 -27.50 -11.41 -22.93
N LYS A 54 -28.55 -10.62 -23.17
CA LYS A 54 -28.60 -9.22 -22.74
C LYS A 54 -29.14 -9.13 -21.32
N LEU A 55 -28.25 -8.93 -20.35
CA LEU A 55 -28.62 -8.63 -18.97
C LEU A 55 -29.41 -7.31 -18.90
N PRO A 56 -30.50 -7.24 -18.12
CA PRO A 56 -31.18 -5.97 -17.86
C PRO A 56 -30.21 -4.94 -17.28
N THR A 57 -30.36 -3.69 -17.70
CA THR A 57 -29.46 -2.57 -17.34
C THR A 57 -29.28 -2.41 -15.83
N GLN A 58 -30.34 -2.65 -15.05
CA GLN A 58 -30.31 -2.58 -13.58
C GLN A 58 -29.37 -3.61 -12.94
N ILE A 59 -29.37 -4.86 -13.41
CA ILE A 59 -28.52 -5.92 -12.86
C ILE A 59 -27.05 -5.62 -13.18
N ARG A 60 -26.76 -5.16 -14.42
CA ARG A 60 -25.40 -4.77 -14.82
C ARG A 60 -24.86 -3.66 -13.93
N ALA A 61 -25.63 -2.60 -13.73
CA ALA A 61 -25.23 -1.46 -12.90
C ALA A 61 -24.92 -1.88 -11.45
N SER A 62 -25.77 -2.72 -10.85
CA SER A 62 -25.54 -3.23 -9.49
C SER A 62 -24.27 -4.09 -9.37
N ILE A 63 -23.97 -4.90 -10.39
CA ILE A 63 -22.74 -5.70 -10.43
C ILE A 63 -21.51 -4.80 -10.54
N GLU A 64 -21.54 -3.81 -11.42
CA GLU A 64 -20.45 -2.85 -11.61
C GLU A 64 -20.19 -2.03 -10.34
N GLN A 65 -21.26 -1.54 -9.69
CA GLN A 65 -21.15 -0.83 -8.42
C GLN A 65 -20.56 -1.69 -7.31
N LYS A 66 -21.01 -2.95 -7.19
CA LYS A 66 -20.47 -3.88 -6.19
C LYS A 66 -18.99 -4.16 -6.44
N LEU A 67 -18.61 -4.41 -7.69
CA LEU A 67 -17.22 -4.67 -8.05
C LEU A 67 -16.33 -3.44 -7.76
N ALA A 68 -16.80 -2.24 -8.09
CA ALA A 68 -16.09 -1.00 -7.79
C ALA A 68 -15.90 -0.80 -6.28
N ALA A 69 -16.96 -1.04 -5.49
CA ALA A 69 -16.90 -0.94 -4.03
C ALA A 69 -15.93 -1.96 -3.41
N GLU A 70 -15.91 -3.21 -3.90
CA GLU A 70 -14.96 -4.23 -3.45
C GLU A 70 -13.51 -3.84 -3.76
N GLN A 71 -13.25 -3.30 -4.96
CA GLN A 71 -11.91 -2.83 -5.34
C GLN A 71 -11.47 -1.61 -4.51
N GLU A 72 -12.37 -0.69 -4.21
CA GLU A 72 -12.07 0.47 -3.37
C GLU A 72 -11.74 0.04 -1.94
N ALA A 73 -12.51 -0.90 -1.39
CA ALA A 73 -12.25 -1.45 -0.06
C ALA A 73 -10.89 -2.14 0.00
N GLN A 74 -10.54 -2.95 -1.00
CA GLN A 74 -9.22 -3.57 -1.11
C GLN A 74 -8.11 -2.52 -1.19
N ARG A 75 -8.27 -1.49 -2.02
CA ARG A 75 -7.30 -0.38 -2.12
C ARG A 75 -7.11 0.31 -0.77
N MET A 76 -8.18 0.60 -0.06
CA MET A 76 -8.13 1.25 1.25
C MET A 76 -7.34 0.42 2.27
N VAL A 77 -7.50 -0.92 2.26
CA VAL A 77 -6.72 -1.82 3.12
C VAL A 77 -5.22 -1.67 2.83
N PHE A 78 -4.80 -1.64 1.57
CA PHE A 78 -3.40 -1.43 1.21
C PHE A 78 -2.87 -0.06 1.62
N VAL A 79 -3.69 0.99 1.49
CA VAL A 79 -3.33 2.34 1.95
C VAL A 79 -3.12 2.34 3.47
N LEU A 80 -4.05 1.78 4.24
CA LEU A 80 -3.91 1.71 5.70
C LEU A 80 -2.69 0.89 6.13
N GLN A 81 -2.42 -0.24 5.46
CA GLN A 81 -1.22 -1.05 5.73
C GLN A 81 0.06 -0.26 5.45
N LYS A 82 0.12 0.47 4.33
CA LYS A 82 1.25 1.31 3.97
C LYS A 82 1.47 2.42 5.01
N GLU A 83 0.42 3.13 5.40
CA GLU A 83 0.52 4.20 6.41
C GLU A 83 0.95 3.65 7.78
N THR A 84 0.48 2.45 8.15
CA THR A 84 0.91 1.78 9.39
C THR A 84 2.40 1.46 9.36
N GLN A 85 2.89 0.90 8.25
CA GLN A 85 4.32 0.59 8.09
C GLN A 85 5.18 1.86 8.09
N GLU A 86 4.73 2.94 7.43
CA GLU A 86 5.41 4.23 7.46
C GLU A 86 5.46 4.83 8.87
N ALA A 87 4.38 4.72 9.64
CA ALA A 87 4.35 5.16 11.04
C ALA A 87 5.32 4.36 11.91
N GLU A 88 5.37 3.03 11.74
CA GLU A 88 6.32 2.18 12.44
C GLU A 88 7.77 2.50 12.07
N ARG A 89 8.06 2.73 10.79
CA ARG A 89 9.39 3.14 10.32
C ARG A 89 9.86 4.41 11.02
N LYS A 90 9.02 5.45 11.02
CA LYS A 90 9.33 6.73 11.69
C LYS A 90 9.55 6.56 13.18
N ARG A 91 8.78 5.69 13.84
CA ARG A 91 8.94 5.39 15.27
C ARG A 91 10.29 4.71 15.56
N ILE A 92 10.70 3.76 14.72
CA ILE A 92 11.99 3.08 14.84
C ILE A 92 13.13 4.07 14.63
N GLU A 93 13.03 4.92 13.61
CA GLU A 93 14.01 5.97 13.32
C GLU A 93 14.17 6.95 14.48
N ALA A 94 13.06 7.46 15.04
CA ALA A 94 13.10 8.36 16.19
C ALA A 94 13.72 7.69 17.43
N ARG A 95 13.45 6.39 17.66
CA ARG A 95 14.08 5.63 18.74
C ARG A 95 15.58 5.49 18.51
N GLY A 96 16.01 5.16 17.30
CA GLY A 96 17.43 5.05 16.95
C GLY A 96 18.19 6.36 17.16
N ILE A 97 17.59 7.50 16.79
CA ILE A 97 18.17 8.83 17.04
C ILE A 97 18.29 9.10 18.54
N LYS A 98 17.24 8.80 19.32
CA LYS A 98 17.26 8.99 20.78
C LYS A 98 18.35 8.13 21.43
N ASP A 99 18.43 6.86 21.07
CA ASP A 99 19.40 5.93 21.63
C ASP A 99 20.83 6.34 21.25
N PHE A 100 21.05 6.75 19.99
CA PHE A 100 22.31 7.33 19.55
C PHE A 100 22.70 8.55 20.38
N GLN A 101 21.77 9.50 20.60
CA GLN A 101 22.04 10.67 21.42
C GLN A 101 22.38 10.32 22.88
N ASN A 102 21.75 9.31 23.45
CA ASN A 102 22.06 8.84 24.81
C ASN A 102 23.46 8.24 24.88
N ILE A 103 23.80 7.32 23.96
CA ILE A 103 25.13 6.70 23.89
C ILE A 103 26.22 7.76 23.70
N VAL A 104 26.00 8.73 22.81
CA VAL A 104 26.94 9.82 22.57
C VAL A 104 27.10 10.68 23.83
N ARG A 105 26.03 11.00 24.56
CA ARG A 105 26.11 11.74 25.82
C ARG A 105 26.86 10.98 26.91
N GLU A 106 26.67 9.66 27.01
CA GLU A 106 27.41 8.81 27.95
C GLU A 106 28.91 8.76 27.62
N GLY A 107 29.26 8.79 26.33
CA GLY A 107 30.65 8.80 25.86
C GLY A 107 31.33 10.17 25.87
N ILE A 108 30.57 11.26 26.06
CA ILE A 108 31.10 12.62 26.15
C ILE A 108 31.38 12.95 27.62
N ASP A 109 32.65 12.83 27.99
CA ASP A 109 33.15 13.32 29.27
C ASP A 109 33.55 14.80 29.19
N GLU A 110 33.41 15.55 30.28
CA GLU A 110 33.77 16.96 30.38
C GLU A 110 35.28 17.16 30.11
N GLN A 111 36.10 16.20 30.53
CA GLN A 111 37.54 16.20 30.23
C GLN A 111 37.82 16.00 28.73
N LEU A 112 37.05 15.16 28.05
CA LEU A 112 37.17 14.93 26.61
C LEU A 112 36.75 16.18 25.81
N LEU A 113 35.66 16.85 26.19
CA LEU A 113 35.23 18.11 25.58
C LEU A 113 36.29 19.20 25.74
N ARG A 114 36.87 19.32 26.94
CA ARG A 114 37.94 20.28 27.22
C ARG A 114 39.19 19.98 26.40
N TRP A 115 39.60 18.72 26.32
CA TRP A 115 40.73 18.30 25.49
C TRP A 115 40.49 18.59 24.00
N LYS A 116 39.29 18.31 23.47
CA LYS A 116 38.90 18.64 22.09
C LYS A 116 38.85 20.15 21.84
N GLY A 117 38.43 20.93 22.84
CA GLY A 117 38.47 22.39 22.79
C GLY A 117 39.90 22.94 22.72
N ILE A 118 40.83 22.36 23.47
CA ILE A 118 42.26 22.71 23.40
C ILE A 118 42.84 22.34 22.02
N GLU A 119 42.58 21.12 21.52
CA GLU A 119 43.03 20.67 20.19
C GLU A 119 42.48 21.58 19.07
N ALA A 120 41.20 21.97 19.15
CA ALA A 120 40.61 22.90 18.20
C ALA A 120 41.28 24.29 18.27
N THR A 121 41.63 24.75 19.47
CA THR A 121 42.33 26.03 19.70
C THR A 121 43.78 25.96 19.20
N GLU A 122 44.47 24.85 19.39
CA GLU A 122 45.83 24.60 18.89
C GLU A 122 45.87 24.60 17.36
N ARG A 123 44.99 23.83 16.71
CA ARG A 123 44.87 23.84 15.23
C ARG A 123 44.47 25.22 14.69
N LEU A 124 43.65 25.96 15.43
CA LEU A 124 43.34 27.34 15.09
C LEU A 124 44.60 28.21 15.22
N ALA A 125 45.41 28.05 16.26
CA ALA A 125 46.67 28.80 16.42
C ALA A 125 47.70 28.48 15.32
N GLU A 126 47.75 27.24 14.84
CA GLU A 126 48.66 26.80 13.76
C GLU A 126 48.26 27.25 12.36
N SER A 127 47.01 27.68 12.16
CA SER A 127 46.50 28.03 10.83
C SER A 127 46.95 29.44 10.40
N GLN A 128 47.45 29.57 9.17
CA GLN A 128 48.10 30.78 8.62
C GLN A 128 47.20 32.00 8.36
N ASN A 129 45.90 31.95 8.69
CA ASN A 129 44.96 33.07 8.44
C ASN A 129 44.86 34.02 9.65
N THR A 130 44.57 35.30 9.42
CA THR A 130 44.24 36.26 10.48
C THR A 130 42.99 35.81 11.26
N LYS A 131 43.09 35.68 12.58
CA LYS A 131 42.03 35.17 13.46
C LYS A 131 41.66 36.18 14.52
N ILE A 132 40.36 36.36 14.74
CA ILE A 132 39.81 37.07 15.88
C ILE A 132 39.21 36.00 16.79
N VAL A 133 39.82 35.77 17.96
CA VAL A 133 39.34 34.79 18.95
C VAL A 133 38.67 35.56 20.08
N VAL A 134 37.36 35.36 20.28
CA VAL A 134 36.60 35.94 21.39
C VAL A 134 36.49 34.91 22.50
N ILE A 135 37.23 35.12 23.59
CA ILE A 135 37.20 34.29 24.78
C ILE A 135 36.12 34.87 25.71
N GLY A 136 35.05 34.11 25.95
CA GLY A 136 33.87 34.60 26.67
C GLY A 136 33.22 33.50 27.51
N GLY A 137 33.92 32.97 28.50
CA GLY A 137 33.39 32.01 29.46
C GLY A 137 34.27 31.96 30.71
N THR A 138 33.67 31.62 31.85
CA THR A 138 34.31 31.64 33.18
C THR A 138 35.60 30.80 33.27
N ASP A 139 35.79 29.83 32.36
CA ASP A 139 36.91 28.88 32.35
C ASP A 139 37.95 29.11 31.21
N GLY A 140 37.88 30.24 30.50
CA GLY A 140 38.90 30.62 29.50
C GLY A 140 38.89 29.83 28.18
N LEU A 141 37.88 29.00 27.94
CA LEU A 141 37.68 28.32 26.66
C LEU A 141 37.01 29.27 25.64
N PRO A 142 37.43 29.27 24.35
CA PRO A 142 36.76 30.03 23.30
C PRO A 142 35.29 29.60 23.15
N LEU A 143 34.38 30.57 23.03
CA LEU A 143 32.97 30.27 22.74
C LEU A 143 32.85 29.75 21.31
N ILE A 144 32.59 28.46 21.14
CA ILE A 144 32.12 27.93 19.85
C ILE A 144 30.63 28.25 19.77
N LEU A 145 30.29 29.37 19.13
CA LEU A 145 28.91 29.72 18.83
C LEU A 145 28.36 28.72 17.83
N ASN A 146 27.64 27.70 18.32
CA ASN A 146 26.76 26.91 17.48
C ASN A 146 25.59 27.80 17.06
N SER A 147 25.67 28.41 15.88
CA SER A 147 24.52 29.08 15.25
C SER A 147 23.58 28.03 14.64
N GLY A 148 22.90 27.29 15.51
CA GLY A 148 21.78 26.42 15.14
C GLY A 148 20.46 27.15 15.39
N LYS A 149 19.75 27.48 14.30
CA LYS A 149 18.28 27.56 14.33
C LYS A 149 17.71 26.17 14.16
#